data_AF-A0AAD5LW64-F1
#
_entry.id   AF-A0AAD5LW64-F1
#
_cell.length_a   1.000
_cell.length_b   1.000
_cell.length_c   1.000
_cell.angle_alpha   90.00
_cell.angle_beta   90.00
_cell.angle_gamma   90.00
#
_symmetry.space_group_name_H-M   'P 1'
#
loop_
_entity.id
_entity.type
_entity.pdbx_description
1 polymer ?
#
loop_
_entity_poly.entity_id
_entity_poly.type
_entity_poly.pdbx_seq_one_letter_code
_entity_poly.pdbx_strand_id
1 'polypeptide(L)'
;MDLLDRLSHEDKQLLRQTWTVIEKNINDTACCIFEMIISQSPDTKQLFPFMKVTPVGDAKHSREMEFHALRVMQVLESVVKALDNPSSLDPLCDNLGRVHGRLAESRGFKTHYWSVFMECTLFHIRRILSADHRFNTVLVLDRSVLVWRTVIRILIKRMKVGFTTDLRNRRANREIEGTALSSDSSPVSNLISDISHTLTIADLNGHEKGDNTRPRSESSLFRQLRDFTRRTLNSHHNNNTHHHN
;
A
#
# COMPACT_ATOMS: atom_id res chain seq x y z
N MET A 1 12.72 21.88 2.54
CA MET A 1 12.62 21.33 3.90
C MET A 1 11.46 20.35 3.93
N ASP A 2 11.72 19.11 4.32
CA ASP A 2 10.70 18.07 4.36
C ASP A 2 9.65 18.39 5.43
N LEU A 3 8.39 18.00 5.24
CA LEU A 3 7.36 18.19 6.26
C LEU A 3 7.58 17.27 7.47
N LEU A 4 8.21 16.10 7.29
CA LEU A 4 8.60 15.22 8.39
C LEU A 4 9.78 15.79 9.20
N ASP A 5 10.63 16.63 8.62
CA ASP A 5 11.71 17.31 9.36
C ASP A 5 11.17 18.29 10.41
N ARG A 6 9.92 18.74 10.24
CA ARG A 6 9.27 19.69 11.15
C ARG A 6 8.66 19.03 12.38
N LEU A 7 8.64 17.70 12.46
CA LEU A 7 8.20 16.99 13.66
C LEU A 7 9.21 17.20 14.78
N SER A 8 8.72 17.53 15.97
CA SER A 8 9.56 17.66 17.17
C SER A 8 10.25 16.33 17.50
N HIS A 9 11.34 16.38 18.26
CA HIS A 9 12.01 15.17 18.68
C HIS A 9 11.07 14.27 19.49
N GLU A 10 10.26 14.88 20.35
CA GLU A 10 9.26 14.24 21.19
C GLU A 10 8.19 13.54 20.35
N ASP A 11 7.71 14.17 19.27
CA ASP A 11 6.71 13.57 18.38
C ASP A 11 7.29 12.41 17.58
N LYS A 12 8.56 12.50 17.15
CA LYS A 12 9.27 11.36 16.52
C LYS A 12 9.42 10.20 17.49
N GLN A 13 9.75 10.47 18.76
CA GLN A 13 9.80 9.41 19.79
C GLN A 13 8.42 8.82 20.06
N LEU A 14 7.39 9.64 20.14
CA LEU A 14 6.01 9.20 20.33
C LEU A 14 5.56 8.25 19.21
N LEU A 15 5.90 8.55 17.95
CA LEU A 15 5.63 7.67 16.80
C LEU A 15 6.33 6.31 16.95
N ARG A 16 7.62 6.31 17.31
CA ARG A 16 8.37 5.05 17.52
C ARG A 16 7.76 4.23 18.65
N GLN A 17 7.43 4.86 19.78
CA GLN A 17 6.87 4.17 20.94
C GLN A 17 5.46 3.62 20.65
N THR A 18 4.58 4.40 20.03
CA THR A 18 3.23 3.94 19.65
C THR A 18 3.28 2.84 18.59
N TRP A 19 4.24 2.88 17.66
CA TRP A 19 4.47 1.79 16.70
C TRP A 19 4.76 0.46 17.40
N THR A 20 5.54 0.44 18.49
CA THR A 20 5.80 -0.81 19.26
C THR A 20 4.53 -1.44 19.85
N VAL A 21 3.46 -0.67 20.02
CA VAL A 21 2.15 -1.19 20.46
C VAL A 21 1.41 -1.79 19.27
N ILE A 22 1.35 -1.03 18.17
CA ILE A 22 0.65 -1.42 16.94
C ILE A 22 1.26 -2.72 16.39
N GLU A 23 2.58 -2.86 16.42
CA GLU A 23 3.30 -4.02 15.88
C GLU A 23 2.91 -5.34 16.57
N LYS A 24 2.53 -5.31 17.85
CA LYS A 24 2.16 -6.53 18.60
C LYS A 24 0.93 -7.24 18.03
N ASN A 25 -0.02 -6.49 17.49
CA ASN A 25 -1.27 -6.99 16.92
C ASN A 25 -1.42 -6.58 15.45
N ILE A 26 -0.30 -6.52 14.72
CA ILE A 26 -0.24 -5.85 13.42
C ILE A 26 -1.16 -6.47 12.36
N ASN A 27 -1.33 -7.79 12.38
CA ASN A 27 -2.12 -8.52 11.41
C ASN A 27 -3.62 -8.25 11.58
N ASP A 28 -4.14 -8.47 12.79
CA ASP A 28 -5.52 -8.15 13.16
C ASP A 28 -5.84 -6.67 12.89
N THR A 29 -4.92 -5.78 13.29
CA THR A 29 -5.03 -4.34 13.04
C THR A 29 -5.14 -4.04 11.55
N ALA A 30 -4.28 -4.63 10.73
CA ALA A 30 -4.26 -4.41 9.29
C ALA A 30 -5.58 -4.86 8.66
N CYS A 31 -6.05 -6.06 9.01
CA CYS A 31 -7.27 -6.62 8.46
C CYS A 31 -8.48 -5.77 8.85
N CYS A 32 -8.62 -5.40 10.14
CA CYS A 32 -9.67 -4.50 10.61
C CYS A 32 -9.69 -3.16 9.86
N ILE A 33 -8.52 -2.55 9.60
CA ILE A 33 -8.43 -1.30 8.82
C ILE A 33 -9.01 -1.51 7.42
N PHE A 34 -8.62 -2.58 6.73
CA PHE A 34 -9.12 -2.87 5.38
C PHE A 34 -10.60 -3.22 5.35
N GLU A 35 -11.10 -3.97 6.31
CA GLU A 35 -12.53 -4.24 6.46
C GLU A 35 -13.32 -2.94 6.63
N MET A 36 -12.82 -2.02 7.45
CA MET A 36 -13.45 -0.73 7.64
C MET A 36 -13.42 0.11 6.36
N ILE A 37 -12.32 0.11 5.59
CA ILE A 37 -12.25 0.78 4.28
C ILE A 37 -13.30 0.23 3.32
N ILE A 38 -13.40 -1.09 3.20
CA ILE A 38 -14.37 -1.76 2.33
C ILE A 38 -15.81 -1.46 2.79
N SER A 39 -16.04 -1.38 4.09
CA SER A 39 -17.36 -1.06 4.66
C SER A 39 -17.76 0.40 4.43
N GLN A 40 -16.83 1.33 4.60
CA GLN A 40 -17.06 2.77 4.39
C GLN A 40 -17.09 3.17 2.91
N SER A 41 -16.48 2.37 2.04
CA SER A 41 -16.47 2.61 0.59
C SER A 41 -16.52 1.30 -0.17
N PRO A 42 -17.71 0.69 -0.32
CA PRO A 42 -17.89 -0.61 -0.98
C PRO A 42 -17.34 -0.67 -2.41
N ASP A 43 -17.34 0.44 -3.14
CA ASP A 43 -16.74 0.59 -4.46
C ASP A 43 -15.25 0.18 -4.48
N THR A 44 -14.54 0.27 -3.35
CA THR A 44 -13.13 -0.13 -3.26
C THR A 44 -12.91 -1.62 -3.51
N LYS A 45 -13.95 -2.46 -3.38
CA LYS A 45 -13.87 -3.90 -3.68
C LYS A 45 -13.38 -4.17 -5.11
N GLN A 46 -13.76 -3.33 -6.07
CA GLN A 46 -13.36 -3.49 -7.47
C GLN A 46 -11.84 -3.35 -7.70
N LEU A 47 -11.14 -2.70 -6.77
CA LEU A 47 -9.68 -2.58 -6.81
C LEU A 47 -8.99 -3.93 -6.50
N PHE A 48 -9.70 -4.83 -5.83
CA PHE A 48 -9.20 -6.10 -5.29
C PHE A 48 -9.99 -7.32 -5.83
N PRO A 49 -10.01 -7.56 -7.15
CA PRO A 49 -10.78 -8.66 -7.75
C PRO A 49 -10.31 -10.05 -7.32
N PHE A 50 -9.09 -10.16 -6.79
CA PHE A 50 -8.53 -11.41 -6.25
C PHE A 50 -8.85 -11.63 -4.77
N MET A 51 -9.41 -10.61 -4.09
CA MET A 51 -9.71 -10.68 -2.67
C MET A 51 -11.12 -11.21 -2.49
N LYS A 52 -11.25 -12.44 -1.97
CA LYS A 52 -12.53 -12.94 -1.48
C LYS A 52 -12.88 -12.15 -0.21
N VAL A 53 -13.82 -11.22 -0.35
CA VAL A 53 -14.40 -10.53 0.80
C VAL A 53 -15.41 -11.48 1.43
N THR A 54 -15.10 -12.01 2.61
CA THR A 54 -16.04 -12.81 3.39
C THR A 54 -17.16 -11.91 3.92
N PRO A 55 -18.38 -12.43 4.13
CA PRO A 55 -19.45 -11.69 4.79
C PRO A 55 -19.02 -11.20 6.17
N VAL A 56 -19.54 -10.04 6.58
CA VAL A 56 -19.32 -9.47 7.90
C VAL A 56 -19.75 -10.49 8.97
N GLY A 57 -18.82 -10.91 9.83
CA GLY A 57 -19.06 -11.90 10.89
C GLY A 57 -18.33 -13.24 10.69
N ASP A 58 -17.73 -13.49 9.53
CA ASP A 58 -16.89 -14.66 9.32
C ASP A 58 -15.47 -14.39 9.87
N ALA A 59 -15.04 -15.16 10.88
CA ALA A 59 -13.86 -14.85 11.69
C ALA A 59 -12.51 -15.02 10.95
N LYS A 60 -12.51 -15.43 9.68
CA LYS A 60 -11.29 -15.65 8.89
C LYS A 60 -11.28 -14.78 7.65
N HIS A 61 -10.41 -13.77 7.65
CA HIS A 61 -10.08 -13.01 6.44
C HIS A 61 -9.43 -13.92 5.40
N SER A 62 -9.62 -13.61 4.12
CA SER A 62 -8.90 -14.32 3.04
C SER A 62 -7.40 -14.05 3.12
N ARG A 63 -6.60 -15.02 2.66
CA ARG A 63 -5.12 -14.91 2.66
C ARG A 63 -4.64 -13.71 1.84
N GLU A 64 -5.35 -13.43 0.74
CA GLU A 64 -5.09 -12.30 -0.15
C GLU A 64 -5.36 -10.97 0.55
N MET A 65 -6.43 -10.92 1.36
CA MET A 65 -6.75 -9.77 2.20
C MET A 65 -5.67 -9.51 3.25
N GLU A 66 -5.32 -10.54 4.01
CA GLU A 66 -4.29 -10.48 5.05
C GLU A 66 -2.96 -9.99 4.48
N PHE A 67 -2.52 -10.56 3.34
CA PHE A 67 -1.30 -10.15 2.67
C PHE A 67 -1.33 -8.69 2.24
N HIS A 68 -2.41 -8.25 1.60
CA HIS A 68 -2.51 -6.88 1.14
C HIS A 68 -2.61 -5.88 2.30
N ALA A 69 -3.33 -6.24 3.36
CA ALA A 69 -3.43 -5.47 4.58
C ALA A 69 -2.05 -5.27 5.24
N LEU A 70 -1.26 -6.34 5.35
CA LEU A 70 0.10 -6.26 5.87
C LEU A 70 1.03 -5.37 5.03
N ARG A 71 0.84 -5.31 3.71
CA ARG A 71 1.61 -4.40 2.84
C ARG A 71 1.39 -2.93 3.20
N VAL A 72 0.18 -2.55 3.58
CA VAL A 72 -0.09 -1.19 4.06
C VAL A 72 0.60 -0.92 5.38
N MET A 73 0.61 -1.89 6.30
CA MET A 73 1.35 -1.75 7.55
C MET A 73 2.86 -1.61 7.34
N GLN A 74 3.44 -2.29 6.33
CA GLN A 74 4.85 -2.07 5.96
C GLN A 74 5.15 -0.64 5.49
N VAL A 75 4.21 -0.01 4.80
CA VAL A 75 4.38 1.39 4.38
C VAL A 75 4.44 2.28 5.62
N LEU A 76 3.55 2.07 6.59
CA LEU A 76 3.59 2.80 7.86
C LEU A 76 4.88 2.54 8.65
N GLU A 77 5.34 1.28 8.69
CA GLU A 77 6.64 0.92 9.30
C GLU A 77 7.80 1.66 8.64
N SER A 78 7.80 1.74 7.31
CA SER A 78 8.82 2.45 6.53
C SER A 78 8.86 3.93 6.89
N VAL A 79 7.70 4.55 7.12
CA VAL A 79 7.62 5.95 7.56
C VAL A 79 8.22 6.13 8.96
N VAL A 80 7.93 5.22 9.90
CA VAL A 80 8.51 5.25 11.26
C VAL A 80 10.04 5.09 11.21
N LYS A 81 10.55 4.23 10.33
CA LYS A 81 12.01 4.02 10.15
C LYS A 81 12.70 5.22 9.49
N ALA A 82 11.98 5.96 8.66
CA ALA A 82 12.53 7.10 7.91
C ALA A 82 12.38 8.47 8.62
N LEU A 83 11.93 8.51 9.88
CA LEU A 83 11.67 9.78 10.60
C LEU A 83 12.90 10.71 10.69
N ASP A 84 14.11 10.17 10.68
CA ASP A 84 15.36 10.94 10.74
C ASP A 84 16.01 11.13 9.36
N ASN A 85 15.53 10.42 8.33
CA ASN A 85 15.96 10.59 6.95
C ASN A 85 14.75 10.53 5.99
N PRO A 86 13.89 11.57 5.99
CA PRO A 86 12.61 11.49 5.29
C PRO A 86 12.70 11.33 3.77
N SER A 87 13.78 11.79 3.13
CA SER A 87 13.99 11.66 1.67
C SER A 87 14.10 10.20 1.22
N SER A 88 14.47 9.29 2.12
CA SER A 88 14.48 7.84 1.83
C SER A 88 13.11 7.28 1.45
N LEU A 89 12.01 7.97 1.77
CA LEU A 89 10.66 7.59 1.39
C LEU A 89 10.27 7.97 -0.03
N ASP A 90 11.04 8.84 -0.71
CA ASP A 90 10.63 9.39 -1.99
C ASP A 90 10.45 8.31 -3.08
N PRO A 91 11.38 7.35 -3.25
CA PRO A 91 11.19 6.27 -4.22
C PRO A 91 9.96 5.40 -3.91
N LEU A 92 9.74 5.08 -2.63
CA LEU A 92 8.59 4.28 -2.18
C LEU A 92 7.28 5.02 -2.46
N CYS A 93 7.19 6.29 -2.06
CA CYS A 93 5.99 7.10 -2.23
C CYS A 93 5.67 7.33 -3.71
N ASP A 94 6.69 7.61 -4.53
CA ASP A 94 6.53 7.80 -5.96
C ASP A 94 6.01 6.52 -6.65
N ASN A 95 6.63 5.37 -6.38
CA ASN A 95 6.19 4.09 -6.93
C ASN A 95 4.74 3.77 -6.53
N LEU A 96 4.41 3.86 -5.23
CA LEU A 96 3.05 3.61 -4.77
C LEU A 96 2.05 4.61 -5.37
N GLY A 97 2.45 5.88 -5.51
CA GLY A 97 1.66 6.89 -6.19
C GLY A 97 1.30 6.49 -7.62
N ARG A 98 2.30 6.08 -8.41
CA ARG A 98 2.09 5.61 -9.80
C ARG A 98 1.21 4.37 -9.85
N VAL A 99 1.39 3.41 -8.95
CA VAL A 99 0.51 2.23 -8.83
C VAL A 99 -0.95 2.67 -8.68
N HIS A 100 -1.23 3.63 -7.81
CA HIS A 100 -2.58 4.15 -7.63
C HIS A 100 -3.09 4.94 -8.84
N GLY A 101 -2.20 5.61 -9.59
CA GLY A 101 -2.53 6.25 -10.87
C GLY A 101 -3.03 5.23 -11.90
N ARG A 102 -2.34 4.09 -12.01
CA ARG A 102 -2.77 2.96 -12.85
C ARG A 102 -4.11 2.40 -12.41
N LEU A 103 -4.34 2.28 -11.11
CA LEU A 103 -5.61 1.81 -10.55
C LEU A 103 -6.76 2.80 -10.80
N ALA A 104 -6.49 4.11 -10.89
CA ALA A 104 -7.51 5.11 -11.20
C ALA A 104 -8.10 4.90 -12.60
N GLU A 105 -7.24 4.59 -13.57
CA GLU A 105 -7.65 4.33 -14.95
C GLU A 105 -8.22 2.93 -15.15
N SER A 106 -7.53 1.90 -14.64
CA SER A 106 -7.91 0.50 -14.91
C SER A 106 -9.06 -0.02 -14.05
N ARG A 107 -9.24 0.53 -12.83
CA ARG A 107 -10.19 0.01 -11.83
C ARG A 107 -10.90 1.12 -11.05
N GLY A 108 -10.89 2.36 -11.55
CA GLY A 108 -11.67 3.45 -10.96
C GLY A 108 -11.26 3.82 -9.54
N PHE A 109 -9.98 3.76 -9.18
CA PHE A 109 -9.49 4.34 -7.93
C PHE A 109 -9.85 5.84 -7.83
N LYS A 110 -10.56 6.22 -6.77
CA LYS A 110 -11.02 7.59 -6.52
C LYS A 110 -10.16 8.27 -5.47
N THR A 111 -9.88 9.56 -5.65
CA THR A 111 -9.01 10.33 -4.75
C THR A 111 -9.53 10.46 -3.33
N HIS A 112 -10.84 10.32 -3.10
CA HIS A 112 -11.41 10.33 -1.74
C HIS A 112 -11.04 9.08 -0.93
N TYR A 113 -10.65 7.96 -1.57
CA TYR A 113 -10.20 6.76 -0.87
C TYR A 113 -8.97 7.01 -0.01
N TRP A 114 -8.14 8.01 -0.35
CA TRP A 114 -7.04 8.45 0.52
C TRP A 114 -7.51 8.94 1.89
N SER A 115 -8.61 9.70 1.92
CA SER A 115 -9.19 10.21 3.16
C SER A 115 -9.83 9.07 3.95
N VAL A 116 -10.54 8.15 3.29
CA VAL A 116 -11.12 6.95 3.92
C VAL A 116 -10.02 6.10 4.57
N PHE A 117 -8.94 5.83 3.84
CA PHE A 117 -7.77 5.10 4.37
C PHE A 117 -7.21 5.76 5.64
N MET A 118 -7.02 7.09 5.60
CA MET A 118 -6.49 7.83 6.75
C MET A 118 -7.42 7.73 7.96
N GLU A 119 -8.72 7.97 7.81
CA GLU A 119 -9.66 7.95 8.93
C GLU A 119 -9.82 6.54 9.52
N CYS A 120 -9.92 5.49 8.69
CA CYS A 120 -9.96 4.10 9.15
C CYS A 120 -8.68 3.72 9.91
N THR A 121 -7.51 4.12 9.40
CA THR A 121 -6.23 3.87 10.07
C THR A 121 -6.16 4.57 11.42
N LEU A 122 -6.56 5.84 11.50
CA LEU A 122 -6.54 6.61 12.75
C LEU A 122 -7.53 6.07 13.78
N PHE A 123 -8.69 5.58 13.34
CA PHE A 123 -9.66 4.91 14.20
C PHE A 123 -9.02 3.69 14.89
N HIS A 124 -8.38 2.81 14.12
CA HIS A 124 -7.75 1.61 14.69
C HIS A 124 -6.51 1.90 15.52
N ILE A 125 -5.69 2.89 15.14
CA ILE A 125 -4.58 3.37 15.98
C ILE A 125 -5.11 3.88 17.33
N ARG A 126 -6.15 4.71 17.34
CA ARG A 126 -6.77 5.20 18.59
C ARG A 126 -7.25 4.05 19.45
N ARG A 127 -7.98 3.10 18.85
CA ARG A 127 -8.50 1.91 19.55
C ARG A 127 -7.38 1.13 20.23
N ILE A 128 -6.30 0.84 19.51
CA ILE A 128 -5.17 0.06 20.04
C ILE A 128 -4.45 0.81 21.15
N LEU A 129 -4.17 2.10 20.96
CA LEU A 129 -3.45 2.90 21.95
C LEU A 129 -4.29 3.14 23.22
N SER A 130 -5.61 3.24 23.10
CA SER A 130 -6.50 3.38 24.26
C SER A 130 -6.49 2.16 25.19
N ALA A 131 -6.10 0.99 24.68
CA ALA A 131 -5.97 -0.24 25.45
C ALA A 131 -4.59 -0.40 26.13
N ASP A 132 -3.57 0.39 25.74
CA ASP A 132 -2.24 0.36 26.36
C ASP A 132 -2.15 1.44 27.45
N HIS A 133 -1.84 1.02 28.68
CA HIS A 133 -1.77 1.90 29.85
C HIS A 133 -0.79 3.07 29.71
N ARG A 134 0.19 3.00 28.80
CA ARG A 134 1.15 4.08 28.55
C ARG A 134 0.53 5.23 27.73
N PHE A 135 -0.52 4.95 26.97
CA PHE A 135 -1.11 5.90 26.01
C PHE A 135 -2.60 6.17 26.25
N ASN A 136 -3.23 5.52 27.23
CA ASN A 136 -4.68 5.59 27.45
C ASN A 136 -5.18 6.89 28.11
N THR A 137 -4.29 7.76 28.58
CA THR A 137 -4.70 9.09 29.07
C THR A 137 -5.14 9.97 27.90
N VAL A 138 -6.21 10.75 28.08
CA VAL A 138 -6.82 11.55 27.00
C VAL A 138 -5.78 12.43 26.29
N LEU A 139 -4.93 13.13 27.04
CA LEU A 139 -3.91 14.01 26.50
C LEU A 139 -2.88 13.27 25.62
N VAL A 140 -2.37 12.13 26.10
CA VAL A 140 -1.35 11.36 25.36
C VAL A 140 -1.98 10.68 24.15
N LEU A 141 -3.20 10.14 24.29
CA LEU A 141 -3.93 9.50 23.21
C LEU A 141 -4.22 10.49 22.07
N ASP A 142 -4.75 11.67 22.40
CA ASP A 142 -5.08 12.69 21.40
C ASP A 142 -3.84 13.23 20.70
N ARG A 143 -2.75 13.47 21.45
CA ARG A 143 -1.46 13.84 20.86
C ARG A 143 -0.95 12.75 19.92
N SER A 144 -1.00 11.49 20.34
CA SER A 144 -0.56 10.35 19.53
C SER A 144 -1.33 10.27 18.22
N VAL A 145 -2.67 10.36 18.27
CA VAL A 145 -3.53 10.34 17.08
C VAL A 145 -3.27 11.55 16.18
N LEU A 146 -3.02 12.74 16.74
CA LEU A 146 -2.72 13.94 15.97
C LEU A 146 -1.39 13.82 15.20
N VAL A 147 -0.35 13.28 15.85
CA VAL A 147 0.95 13.05 15.22
C VAL A 147 0.83 12.00 14.11
N TRP A 148 0.14 10.88 14.35
CA TRP A 148 -0.14 9.88 13.32
C TRP A 148 -0.92 10.48 12.14
N ARG A 149 -1.93 11.30 12.41
CA ARG A 149 -2.69 11.99 11.36
C ARG A 149 -1.78 12.89 10.51
N THR A 150 -0.86 13.60 11.15
CA THR A 150 0.10 14.46 10.43
C THR A 150 1.00 13.63 9.52
N VAL A 151 1.54 12.53 10.03
CA VAL A 151 2.44 11.64 9.27
C VAL A 151 1.72 10.97 8.09
N ILE A 152 0.51 10.44 8.31
CA ILE A 152 -0.28 9.81 7.23
C ILE A 152 -0.66 10.84 6.15
N ARG A 153 -1.01 12.08 6.54
CA ARG A 153 -1.25 13.15 5.56
C ARG A 153 -0.01 13.46 4.73
N ILE A 154 1.18 13.48 5.35
CA ILE A 154 2.44 13.71 4.62
C ILE A 154 2.73 12.55 3.66
N LEU A 155 2.59 11.31 4.10
CA LEU A 155 2.70 10.11 3.26
C LEU A 155 1.78 10.20 2.03
N ILE A 156 0.48 10.44 2.25
CA ILE A 156 -0.51 10.58 1.16
C ILE A 156 -0.13 11.73 0.23
N LYS A 157 0.31 12.88 0.77
CA LYS A 157 0.74 14.03 -0.05
C LYS A 157 1.90 13.67 -0.98
N ARG A 158 2.87 12.89 -0.50
CA ARG A 158 3.98 12.42 -1.34
C ARG A 158 3.52 11.43 -2.40
N MET A 159 2.69 10.46 -2.04
CA MET A 159 2.12 9.51 -3.01
C MET A 159 1.30 10.22 -4.11
N LYS A 160 0.61 11.31 -3.76
CA LYS A 160 -0.14 12.13 -4.74
C LYS A 160 0.75 12.73 -5.84
N VAL A 161 2.05 12.92 -5.60
CA VAL A 161 3.00 13.38 -6.62
C VAL A 161 3.18 12.33 -7.72
N GLY A 162 3.51 11.09 -7.34
CA GLY A 162 3.63 9.97 -8.28
C GLY A 162 2.30 9.65 -8.98
N PHE A 163 1.19 9.72 -8.24
CA PHE A 163 -0.17 9.55 -8.77
C PHE A 163 -0.49 10.55 -9.89
N THR A 164 -0.28 11.85 -9.63
CA THR A 164 -0.57 12.91 -10.60
C THR A 164 0.36 12.81 -11.82
N THR A 165 1.62 12.42 -11.59
CA THR A 165 2.58 12.20 -12.68
C THR A 165 2.15 11.07 -13.60
N ASP A 166 1.72 9.94 -13.04
CA ASP A 166 1.22 8.80 -13.84
C ASP A 166 -0.02 9.17 -14.66
N LEU A 167 -0.99 9.87 -14.05
CA LEU A 167 -2.18 10.35 -14.76
C LEU A 167 -1.85 11.31 -15.91
N ARG A 168 -0.91 12.24 -15.68
CA ARG A 168 -0.47 13.18 -16.73
C ARG A 168 0.19 12.46 -17.89
N ASN A 169 1.11 11.53 -17.60
CA ASN A 169 1.83 10.78 -18.63
C ASN A 169 0.85 9.96 -19.48
N ARG A 170 -0.16 9.34 -18.86
CA ARG A 170 -1.19 8.58 -19.57
C ARG A 170 -2.08 9.45 -20.46
N ARG A 171 -2.49 10.64 -19.97
CA ARG A 171 -3.23 11.61 -20.79
C ARG A 171 -2.43 12.05 -22.01
N ALA A 172 -1.16 12.42 -21.81
CA ALA A 172 -0.28 12.82 -22.90
C ALA A 172 -0.11 11.70 -23.95
N ASN A 173 0.05 10.43 -23.52
CA ASN A 173 0.16 9.30 -24.44
C ASN A 173 -1.12 9.11 -25.28
N ARG A 174 -2.31 9.26 -24.68
CA ARG A 174 -3.59 9.18 -25.40
C ARG A 174 -3.77 10.33 -26.41
N GLU A 175 -3.32 11.54 -26.08
CA GLU A 175 -3.36 12.69 -26.98
C GLU A 175 -2.44 12.48 -28.19
N ILE A 176 -1.26 11.89 -27.98
CA ILE A 176 -0.33 11.52 -29.07
C ILE A 176 -0.96 10.46 -29.98
N GLU A 177 -1.52 9.39 -29.40
CA GLU A 177 -2.21 8.33 -30.16
C GLU A 177 -3.42 8.87 -30.94
N GLY A 178 -4.24 9.71 -30.31
CA GLY A 178 -5.40 10.33 -30.96
C GLY A 178 -5.02 11.29 -32.09
N THR A 179 -3.91 12.03 -31.94
CA THR A 179 -3.41 12.92 -32.99
C THR A 179 -2.85 12.12 -34.17
N ALA A 180 -2.10 11.05 -33.91
CA ALA A 180 -1.58 10.15 -34.94
C ALA A 180 -2.69 9.47 -35.75
N LEU A 181 -3.78 9.06 -35.09
CA LEU A 181 -4.97 8.48 -35.75
C LEU A 181 -5.77 9.51 -36.57
N SER A 182 -5.74 10.80 -36.17
CA SER A 182 -6.44 11.87 -36.91
C SER A 182 -5.68 12.34 -38.17
N SER A 183 -4.37 12.11 -38.24
CA SER A 183 -3.54 12.45 -39.40
C SER A 183 -3.55 11.39 -40.51
N ASP A 184 -4.18 10.24 -40.29
CA ASP A 184 -4.09 9.07 -41.18
C ASP A 184 -5.38 8.82 -41.99
N SER A 185 -6.04 9.89 -42.45
CA SER A 185 -7.11 9.77 -43.45
C SER A 185 -6.52 9.63 -44.87
N SER A 186 -5.89 8.49 -45.15
CA SER A 186 -5.75 7.93 -46.50
C SER A 186 -5.71 6.40 -46.39
N PRO A 187 -6.42 5.64 -47.25
CA PRO A 187 -6.61 4.22 -47.03
C PRO A 187 -5.35 3.48 -47.48
N VAL A 188 -4.82 2.57 -46.65
CA VAL A 188 -4.42 1.21 -47.04
C VAL A 188 -3.84 0.43 -45.83
N SER A 189 -4.52 -0.70 -45.58
CA SER A 189 -4.07 -1.97 -44.96
C SER A 189 -3.65 -2.05 -43.49
N ASN A 190 -4.61 -2.54 -42.68
CA ASN A 190 -4.53 -3.73 -41.84
C ASN A 190 -3.17 -4.45 -41.72
N LEU A 191 -2.63 -4.45 -40.50
CA LEU A 191 -2.09 -5.67 -39.86
C LEU A 191 -2.13 -5.51 -38.33
N ILE A 192 -3.26 -5.86 -37.72
CA ILE A 192 -3.40 -6.04 -36.27
C ILE A 192 -3.50 -7.54 -36.02
N SER A 193 -2.60 -8.09 -35.21
CA SER A 193 -3.00 -9.02 -34.15
C SER A 193 -1.84 -9.31 -33.19
N ASP A 194 -2.19 -9.21 -31.91
CA ASP A 194 -1.61 -9.89 -30.76
C ASP A 194 -0.27 -9.43 -30.19
N ILE A 195 -0.38 -8.56 -29.17
CA ILE A 195 0.43 -8.70 -27.95
C ILE A 195 -0.50 -8.59 -26.73
N SER A 196 -0.83 -9.75 -26.16
CA SER A 196 -1.39 -9.87 -24.80
C SER A 196 -0.37 -9.36 -23.79
N HIS A 197 -0.68 -8.28 -23.07
CA HIS A 197 0.11 -7.83 -21.92
C HIS A 197 -0.41 -8.45 -20.62
N THR A 198 0.17 -9.60 -20.27
CA THR A 198 0.11 -10.15 -18.91
C THR A 198 1.05 -9.33 -18.03
N LEU A 199 0.51 -8.46 -17.17
CA LEU A 199 1.29 -7.85 -16.08
C LEU A 199 1.58 -8.93 -15.03
N THR A 200 2.80 -9.43 -15.00
CA THR A 200 3.26 -10.39 -13.98
C THR A 200 3.72 -9.67 -12.71
N ILE A 201 3.58 -10.38 -11.59
CA ILE A 201 3.82 -9.96 -10.19
C ILE A 201 5.29 -9.59 -9.89
N ALA A 202 6.19 -9.61 -10.88
CA ALA A 202 7.63 -9.44 -10.68
C ALA A 202 8.10 -7.98 -10.52
N ASP A 203 7.33 -6.99 -10.97
CA ASP A 203 7.79 -5.59 -11.05
C ASP A 203 7.74 -4.81 -9.71
N LEU A 204 7.41 -5.48 -8.60
CA LEU A 204 7.38 -4.86 -7.26
C LEU A 204 8.62 -5.12 -6.41
N ASN A 205 9.56 -5.95 -6.88
CA ASN A 205 10.82 -6.17 -6.19
C ASN A 205 11.96 -5.51 -6.97
N GLY A 206 12.42 -4.36 -6.48
CA GLY A 206 13.69 -3.80 -6.88
C GLY A 206 14.78 -4.86 -6.77
N HIS A 207 15.56 -4.98 -7.83
CA HIS A 207 16.69 -5.91 -7.94
C HIS A 207 17.80 -5.45 -6.97
N GLU A 208 17.82 -5.94 -5.73
CA GLU A 208 18.99 -5.78 -4.86
C GLU A 208 20.11 -6.71 -5.38
N LYS A 209 21.13 -6.11 -5.99
CA LYS A 209 22.42 -6.78 -6.18
C LYS A 209 23.01 -7.06 -4.80
N GLY A 210 23.33 -8.33 -4.56
CA GLY A 210 23.86 -8.81 -3.29
C GLY A 210 25.12 -8.07 -2.87
N ASP A 211 25.09 -7.53 -1.66
CA ASP A 211 26.28 -7.31 -0.86
C ASP A 211 26.16 -8.17 0.41
N ASN A 212 27.18 -9.00 0.63
CA ASN A 212 27.19 -10.07 1.60
C ASN A 212 27.61 -9.50 2.96
N THR A 213 26.69 -8.83 3.65
CA THR A 213 26.86 -8.45 5.06
C THR A 213 25.69 -8.99 5.89
N ARG A 214 26.02 -9.79 6.92
CA ARG A 214 25.06 -10.48 7.82
C ARG A 214 23.93 -9.54 8.28
N PRO A 215 22.64 -9.92 8.20
CA PRO A 215 21.59 -8.99 8.56
C PRO A 215 21.39 -8.93 10.07
N ARG A 216 21.43 -7.69 10.56
CA ARG A 216 20.88 -7.20 11.82
C ARG A 216 19.40 -7.61 11.90
N SER A 217 18.96 -8.13 13.05
CA SER A 217 17.58 -8.53 13.43
C SER A 217 16.49 -8.07 12.45
N GLU A 218 16.11 -8.95 11.53
CA GLU A 218 14.98 -8.72 10.60
C GLU A 218 13.67 -8.54 11.36
N SER A 219 12.86 -7.51 11.05
CA SER A 219 11.61 -7.29 11.78
C SER A 219 10.59 -8.40 11.49
N SER A 220 9.74 -8.68 12.49
CA SER A 220 8.74 -9.76 12.45
C SER A 220 7.83 -9.66 11.21
N LEU A 221 7.54 -8.42 10.79
CA LEU A 221 6.69 -8.10 9.65
C LEU A 221 7.31 -8.55 8.31
N PHE A 222 8.62 -8.35 8.10
CA PHE A 222 9.32 -8.83 6.91
C PHE A 222 9.36 -10.36 6.85
N ARG A 223 9.53 -11.01 8.01
CA ARG A 223 9.45 -12.47 8.10
C ARG A 223 8.07 -12.99 7.70
N GLN A 224 6.98 -12.40 8.21
CA GLN A 224 5.61 -12.80 7.88
C GLN A 224 5.32 -12.68 6.37
N LEU A 225 5.76 -11.60 5.73
CA LEU A 225 5.53 -11.40 4.30
C LEU A 225 6.43 -12.25 3.41
N ARG A 226 7.66 -12.53 3.84
CA ARG A 226 8.53 -13.50 3.17
C ARG A 226 7.96 -14.92 3.24
N ASP A 227 7.49 -15.32 4.42
CA ASP A 227 6.87 -16.64 4.63
C ASP A 227 5.59 -16.79 3.81
N PHE A 228 4.78 -15.74 3.70
CA PHE A 228 3.63 -15.72 2.80
C PHE A 228 4.05 -15.91 1.33
N THR A 229 5.01 -15.12 0.85
CA THR A 229 5.49 -15.19 -0.54
C THR A 229 6.02 -16.59 -0.87
N ARG A 230 6.78 -17.20 0.05
CA ARG A 230 7.31 -18.57 -0.09
C ARG A 230 6.20 -19.62 -0.14
N ARG A 231 5.16 -19.50 0.69
CA ARG A 231 4.01 -20.43 0.71
C ARG A 231 3.15 -20.32 -0.55
N THR A 232 2.95 -19.11 -1.08
CA THR A 232 2.17 -18.88 -2.31
C THR A 232 2.87 -19.45 -3.54
N LEU A 233 4.20 -19.31 -3.62
CA LEU A 233 5.02 -19.93 -4.67
C LEU A 233 4.96 -21.47 -4.60
N ASN A 234 5.06 -22.05 -3.39
CA ASN A 234 4.96 -23.50 -3.21
C ASN A 234 3.55 -24.05 -3.53
N SER A 235 2.49 -23.27 -3.25
CA SER A 235 1.11 -23.65 -3.58
C SER A 235 0.83 -23.62 -5.10
N HIS A 236 1.47 -22.72 -5.85
CA HIS A 236 1.37 -22.70 -7.32
C HIS A 236 2.18 -23.83 -7.96
N HIS A 237 3.28 -24.26 -7.35
CA HIS A 237 4.08 -25.38 -7.85
C HIS A 237 3.36 -26.73 -7.68
N ASN A 238 2.59 -26.91 -6.60
CA ASN A 238 1.85 -28.15 -6.33
C ASN A 238 0.55 -28.31 -7.15
N ASN A 239 0.04 -27.24 -7.78
CA ASN A 239 -1.14 -27.34 -8.65
C ASN A 239 -0.80 -27.70 -10.10
N ASN A 240 0.48 -27.71 -10.49
CA ASN A 240 0.92 -28.07 -11.84
C ASN A 240 1.37 -29.54 -11.99
N THR A 241 1.33 -30.34 -10.91
CA THR A 241 1.79 -31.74 -10.91
C THR A 241 0.67 -32.78 -10.93
N HIS A 242 -0.61 -32.37 -11.03
CA HIS A 242 -1.76 -33.29 -11.04
C HIS A 242 -2.61 -33.31 -12.32
N HIS A 243 -2.05 -32.91 -13.47
CA HIS A 243 -2.65 -33.16 -14.78
C HIS A 243 -1.65 -33.86 -15.70
N HIS A 244 -1.35 -35.12 -15.40
CA HIS A 244 -1.00 -36.15 -16.40
C HIS A 244 -1.24 -37.52 -15.76
N ASN A 245 -2.41 -38.09 -16.05
CA ASN A 245 -2.64 -39.51 -16.24
C ASN A 245 -4.04 -39.70 -16.84
#